data_AF-A0A842V8N0-F1
#
_entry.id   AF-A0A842V8N0-F1
#
_cell.length_a   1.000
_cell.length_b   1.000
_cell.length_c   1.000
_cell.angle_alpha   90.00
_cell.angle_beta   90.00
_cell.angle_gamma   90.00
#
_symmetry.space_group_name_H-M   'P 1'
#
loop_
_entity.id
_entity.type
_entity.pdbx_description
1 polymer ?
#
loop_
_entity_poly.entity_id
_entity_poly.type
_entity_poly.pdbx_seq_one_letter_code
_entity_poly.pdbx_strand_id
1 'polypeptide(L)'
;MGVLDTFRGLFKKEPKKEEKKEVKNVVDKAPADPVVDYIISQRNKGIGDDDIIATLLKHGHQDDDIKEAMKKADKAMGVEPMDTKELPEPTPNGTSKMPEGVEIIEPSKALAEIQNMVDDRVKEVQDDVAELAKWRSQVDADLQGLEAEVKDIKSMLKQRREEDQSRFQRYDQHLSEVKVELKAMQEVFQKGLPEFTKGIQELSRIVKKQK
;
A
#
# COMPACT_ATOMS: atom_id res chain seq x y z
N MET A 1 25.79 -24.15 16.40
CA MET A 1 24.75 -24.96 15.72
C MET A 1 23.41 -24.31 16.04
N GLY A 2 22.70 -23.55 15.22
CA GLY A 2 22.71 -23.36 13.78
C GLY A 2 21.25 -23.15 13.35
N VAL A 3 20.59 -22.08 13.82
CA VAL A 3 19.16 -21.78 13.54
C VAL A 3 18.99 -20.99 12.23
N LEU A 4 19.98 -21.09 11.33
CA LEU A 4 20.00 -20.36 10.04
C LEU A 4 19.83 -21.28 8.82
N ASP A 5 19.59 -22.58 9.02
CA ASP A 5 19.45 -23.54 7.90
C ASP A 5 18.02 -23.69 7.35
N THR A 6 17.03 -22.99 7.89
CA THR A 6 15.61 -23.17 7.47
C THR A 6 15.14 -22.18 6.39
N PHE A 7 15.98 -21.23 5.95
CA PHE A 7 15.54 -20.15 5.02
C PHE A 7 16.26 -20.11 3.66
N ARG A 8 16.87 -21.23 3.22
CA ARG A 8 17.57 -21.28 1.92
C ARG A 8 16.81 -22.01 0.79
N GLY A 9 15.56 -22.40 1.02
CA GLY A 9 14.77 -23.22 0.09
C GLY A 9 13.86 -22.47 -0.90
N LEU A 10 13.69 -21.15 -0.81
CA LEU A 10 12.57 -20.47 -1.50
C LEU A 10 12.88 -19.74 -2.81
N PHE A 11 14.12 -19.73 -3.30
CA PHE A 11 14.47 -19.04 -4.55
C PHE A 11 15.33 -19.92 -5.48
N LYS A 12 14.71 -20.97 -6.02
CA LYS A 12 15.15 -21.61 -7.28
C LYS A 12 14.03 -21.50 -8.29
N LYS A 13 14.04 -20.40 -9.04
CA LYS A 13 13.15 -20.17 -10.19
C LYS A 13 13.98 -20.45 -11.45
N GLU A 14 13.83 -21.65 -12.01
CA GLU A 14 14.30 -21.96 -13.36
C GLU A 14 13.26 -21.45 -14.39
N PRO A 15 13.68 -20.92 -15.54
CA PRO A 15 12.76 -20.51 -16.60
C PRO A 15 12.29 -21.75 -17.39
N LYS A 16 11.00 -22.08 -17.28
CA LYS A 16 10.37 -23.09 -18.14
C LYS A 16 10.07 -22.50 -19.51
N LYS A 17 10.55 -23.25 -20.51
CA LYS A 17 10.37 -23.07 -21.96
C LYS A 17 8.91 -22.94 -22.37
N GLU A 18 8.76 -22.13 -23.40
CA GLU A 18 7.61 -21.95 -24.27
C GLU A 18 7.02 -23.27 -24.77
N GLU A 19 5.72 -23.45 -24.59
CA GLU A 19 4.90 -24.31 -25.43
C GLU A 19 3.66 -23.51 -25.87
N LYS A 20 3.67 -23.12 -27.14
CA LYS A 20 2.52 -22.59 -27.86
C LYS A 20 1.44 -23.67 -27.91
N LYS A 21 0.28 -23.40 -27.32
CA LYS A 21 -0.97 -24.03 -27.73
C LYS A 21 -1.98 -22.95 -28.08
N GLU A 22 -2.26 -22.88 -29.37
CA GLU A 22 -3.41 -22.21 -29.94
C GLU A 22 -4.68 -22.71 -29.27
N VAL A 23 -5.47 -21.78 -28.73
CA VAL A 23 -6.91 -21.97 -28.56
C VAL A 23 -7.59 -20.77 -29.19
N LYS A 24 -7.95 -20.94 -30.47
CA LYS A 24 -9.02 -20.16 -31.10
C LYS A 24 -10.32 -20.53 -30.41
N ASN A 25 -10.96 -19.58 -29.73
CA ASN A 25 -12.41 -19.56 -29.60
C ASN A 25 -12.91 -18.12 -29.42
N VAL A 26 -13.23 -17.54 -30.57
CA VAL A 26 -14.35 -16.64 -30.88
C VAL A 26 -15.15 -16.12 -29.68
N VAL A 27 -14.99 -14.84 -29.35
CA VAL A 27 -16.12 -13.90 -29.21
C VAL A 27 -15.64 -12.54 -29.72
N ASP A 28 -16.05 -12.18 -30.92
CA ASP A 28 -16.03 -10.81 -31.41
C ASP A 28 -16.86 -9.94 -30.46
N LYS A 29 -16.21 -9.13 -29.63
CA LYS A 29 -16.85 -7.98 -28.97
C LYS A 29 -16.23 -6.73 -29.57
N ALA A 30 -17.06 -6.03 -30.35
CA ALA A 30 -16.80 -4.75 -31.00
C ALA A 30 -16.07 -3.74 -30.09
N PRO A 31 -15.33 -2.76 -30.65
CA PRO A 31 -14.58 -1.78 -29.86
C PRO A 31 -15.45 -1.17 -28.77
N ALA A 32 -15.02 -1.33 -27.52
CA ALA A 32 -15.70 -0.80 -26.35
C ALA A 32 -15.49 0.71 -26.32
N ASP A 33 -16.55 1.46 -26.65
CA ASP A 33 -16.59 2.90 -26.40
C ASP A 33 -16.69 3.09 -24.87
N PRO A 34 -15.74 3.80 -24.24
CA PRO A 34 -15.69 3.96 -22.79
C PRO A 34 -16.97 4.62 -22.22
N VAL A 35 -17.68 5.39 -23.04
CA VAL A 35 -18.95 6.04 -22.70
C VAL A 35 -20.08 5.01 -22.55
N VAL A 36 -20.13 4.00 -23.42
CA VAL A 36 -21.16 2.95 -23.38
C VAL A 36 -21.01 2.09 -22.13
N ASP A 37 -19.78 1.71 -21.80
CA ASP A 37 -19.48 0.95 -20.57
C ASP A 37 -19.83 1.74 -19.30
N TYR A 38 -19.58 3.06 -19.31
CA TYR A 38 -19.97 3.94 -18.21
C TYR A 38 -21.49 3.97 -18.03
N ILE A 39 -22.27 4.17 -19.11
CA ILE A 39 -23.74 4.19 -19.08
C ILE A 39 -24.30 2.89 -18.49
N ILE A 40 -23.82 1.74 -18.97
CA ILE A 40 -24.25 0.42 -18.48
C ILE A 40 -23.94 0.29 -16.97
N SER A 41 -22.76 0.76 -16.55
CA SER A 41 -22.36 0.70 -15.13
C SER A 41 -23.24 1.57 -14.22
N GLN A 42 -23.69 2.73 -14.69
CA GLN A 42 -24.54 3.63 -13.90
C GLN A 42 -25.98 3.14 -13.85
N ARG A 43 -26.51 2.60 -14.95
CA ARG A 43 -27.84 1.96 -14.96
C ARG A 43 -27.92 0.74 -14.05
N ASN A 44 -26.86 -0.08 -14.00
CA ASN A 44 -26.79 -1.20 -13.05
C ASN A 44 -26.81 -0.75 -11.58
N LYS A 45 -26.51 0.52 -11.29
CA LYS A 45 -26.63 1.13 -9.96
C LYS A 45 -28.01 1.77 -9.71
N GLY A 46 -28.93 1.69 -10.67
CA GLY A 46 -30.28 2.27 -10.58
C GLY A 46 -30.33 3.78 -10.80
N ILE A 47 -29.29 4.38 -11.39
CA ILE A 47 -29.28 5.82 -11.70
C ILE A 47 -30.13 6.05 -12.96
N GLY A 48 -30.96 7.10 -12.92
CA GLY A 48 -31.83 7.47 -14.04
C GLY A 48 -31.07 8.02 -15.24
N ASP A 49 -31.63 7.84 -16.43
CA ASP A 49 -31.00 8.25 -17.68
C ASP A 49 -30.73 9.77 -17.75
N ASP A 50 -31.60 10.59 -17.16
CA ASP A 50 -31.43 12.05 -17.09
C ASP A 50 -30.19 12.47 -16.26
N ASP A 51 -29.90 11.77 -15.16
CA ASP A 51 -28.73 12.04 -14.31
C ASP A 51 -27.42 11.60 -14.98
N ILE A 52 -27.49 10.52 -15.76
CA ILE A 52 -26.36 10.00 -16.55
C ILE A 52 -26.03 11.02 -17.66
N ILE A 53 -27.03 11.54 -18.37
CA ILE A 53 -26.86 12.55 -19.42
C ILE A 53 -26.25 13.83 -18.83
N ALA A 54 -26.77 14.33 -17.70
CA ALA A 54 -26.24 15.52 -17.04
C ALA A 54 -24.76 15.34 -16.64
N THR A 55 -24.40 14.15 -16.16
CA THR A 55 -23.02 13.83 -15.80
C THR A 55 -22.12 13.77 -17.03
N LEU A 56 -22.55 13.14 -18.13
CA LEU A 56 -21.76 13.04 -19.36
C LEU A 56 -21.56 14.39 -20.05
N LEU A 57 -22.56 15.27 -20.04
CA LEU A 57 -22.44 16.65 -20.50
C LEU A 57 -21.40 17.43 -19.67
N LYS A 58 -21.36 17.22 -18.35
CA LYS A 58 -20.34 17.82 -17.47
C LYS A 58 -18.93 17.32 -17.78
N HIS A 59 -18.78 16.09 -18.28
CA HIS A 59 -17.50 15.52 -18.71
C HIS A 59 -17.12 15.93 -20.15
N GLY A 60 -17.94 16.77 -20.80
CA GLY A 60 -17.62 17.37 -22.10
C GLY A 60 -18.00 16.52 -23.31
N HIS A 61 -18.82 15.48 -23.12
CA HIS A 61 -19.34 14.68 -24.24
C HIS A 61 -20.43 15.45 -25.00
N GLN A 62 -20.47 15.30 -26.32
CA GLN A 62 -21.50 15.93 -27.16
C GLN A 62 -22.85 15.21 -26.99
N ASP A 63 -23.94 15.95 -27.09
CA ASP A 63 -25.31 15.42 -26.93
C ASP A 63 -25.61 14.29 -27.93
N ASP A 64 -25.10 14.40 -29.17
CA ASP A 64 -25.26 13.38 -30.21
C ASP A 64 -24.51 12.07 -29.86
N ASP A 65 -23.28 12.19 -29.34
CA ASP A 65 -22.47 11.04 -28.91
C ASP A 65 -23.11 10.32 -27.72
N ILE A 66 -23.71 11.09 -26.79
CA ILE A 66 -24.42 10.54 -25.63
C ILE A 66 -25.64 9.75 -26.10
N LYS A 67 -26.44 10.30 -27.02
CA LYS A 67 -27.64 9.62 -27.56
C LYS A 67 -27.29 8.34 -28.30
N GLU A 68 -26.22 8.34 -29.10
CA GLU A 68 -25.76 7.14 -29.78
C GLU A 68 -25.24 6.08 -28.79
N ALA A 69 -24.48 6.50 -27.78
CA ALA A 69 -23.96 5.62 -26.74
C ALA A 69 -25.08 5.02 -25.87
N MET A 70 -26.14 5.78 -25.56
CA MET A 70 -27.32 5.31 -24.84
C MET A 70 -28.05 4.23 -25.63
N LYS A 71 -28.32 4.48 -26.91
CA LYS A 71 -28.97 3.50 -27.81
C LYS A 71 -28.12 2.22 -27.98
N LYS A 72 -26.80 2.36 -27.98
CA LYS A 72 -25.86 1.23 -28.04
C LYS A 72 -25.82 0.46 -26.71
N ALA A 73 -25.92 1.15 -25.58
CA ALA A 73 -26.05 0.56 -24.24
C ALA A 73 -27.38 -0.19 -24.07
N ASP A 74 -28.50 0.38 -24.54
CA ASP A 74 -29.82 -0.27 -24.56
C ASP A 74 -29.78 -1.61 -25.28
N LYS A 75 -29.20 -1.59 -26.49
CA LYS A 75 -29.00 -2.79 -27.33
C LYS A 75 -28.09 -3.83 -26.66
N ALA A 76 -27.09 -3.39 -25.90
CA ALA A 76 -26.16 -4.27 -25.19
C ALA A 76 -26.78 -4.88 -23.93
N MET A 77 -27.70 -4.18 -23.26
CA MET A 77 -28.41 -4.66 -22.08
C MET A 77 -29.66 -5.50 -22.42
N GLY A 78 -29.99 -5.66 -23.71
CA GLY A 78 -31.14 -6.45 -24.16
C GLY A 78 -32.48 -5.83 -23.75
N VAL A 79 -32.48 -4.53 -23.43
CA VAL A 79 -33.69 -3.77 -23.12
C VAL A 79 -34.20 -3.27 -24.47
N GLU A 80 -35.35 -3.78 -24.91
CA GLU A 80 -36.02 -3.20 -26.08
C GLU A 80 -36.32 -1.72 -25.80
N PRO A 81 -36.09 -0.82 -26.78
CA PRO A 81 -36.33 0.60 -26.58
C PRO A 81 -37.82 0.80 -26.28
N MET A 82 -38.13 1.23 -25.06
CA MET A 82 -39.41 1.87 -24.78
C MET A 82 -39.49 3.09 -25.69
N ASP A 83 -40.42 3.06 -26.63
CA ASP A 83 -40.78 4.15 -27.52
C ASP A 83 -40.70 5.50 -26.78
N THR A 84 -39.70 6.31 -27.17
CA THR A 84 -39.74 7.76 -26.94
C THR A 84 -40.96 8.29 -27.68
N LYS A 85 -42.06 8.36 -26.95
CA LYS A 85 -43.30 8.99 -27.38
C LYS A 85 -42.99 10.45 -27.65
N GLU A 86 -42.93 10.79 -28.94
CA GLU A 86 -42.87 12.16 -29.45
C GLU A 86 -43.83 13.05 -28.66
N LEU A 87 -43.30 14.13 -28.09
CA LEU A 87 -44.13 15.20 -27.54
C LEU A 87 -44.95 15.82 -28.69
N PRO A 88 -46.28 15.90 -28.57
CA PRO A 88 -47.08 16.72 -29.48
C PRO A 88 -46.83 18.22 -29.22
N GLU A 89 -46.70 18.96 -30.32
CA GLU A 89 -46.60 20.43 -30.36
C GLU A 89 -47.74 21.12 -29.58
N PRO A 90 -47.49 22.29 -28.96
CA PRO A 90 -48.54 23.06 -28.31
C PRO A 90 -49.42 23.75 -29.35
N THR A 91 -50.66 23.28 -29.49
CA THR A 91 -51.74 24.06 -30.12
C THR A 91 -52.19 25.19 -29.17
N PRO A 92 -52.43 26.41 -29.69
CA PRO A 92 -52.98 27.50 -28.92
C PRO A 92 -54.50 27.35 -28.83
N ASN A 93 -55.04 27.84 -27.72
CA ASN A 93 -56.44 28.18 -27.48
C ASN A 93 -57.35 27.05 -26.94
N GLY A 94 -57.58 27.10 -25.64
CA GLY A 94 -58.57 26.29 -24.94
C GLY A 94 -58.90 26.91 -23.58
N THR A 95 -59.79 27.90 -23.59
CA THR A 95 -60.42 28.50 -22.42
C THR A 95 -61.07 27.41 -21.56
N SER A 96 -60.45 27.05 -20.44
CA SER A 96 -61.01 26.10 -19.49
C SER A 96 -61.30 26.79 -18.16
N LYS A 97 -62.58 26.72 -17.78
CA LYS A 97 -63.15 27.17 -16.52
C LYS A 97 -62.44 26.47 -15.35
N MET A 98 -61.95 27.26 -14.41
CA MET A 98 -61.43 26.80 -13.12
C MET A 98 -62.51 26.03 -12.34
N PRO A 99 -62.19 24.84 -11.80
CA PRO A 99 -62.71 24.37 -10.53
C PRO A 99 -61.89 24.97 -9.39
N GLU A 100 -62.60 25.66 -8.52
CA GLU A 100 -62.19 26.24 -7.25
C GLU A 100 -61.75 25.12 -6.29
N GLY A 101 -60.51 25.19 -5.78
CA GLY A 101 -60.00 24.24 -4.78
C GLY A 101 -58.57 23.74 -5.01
N VAL A 102 -57.62 24.64 -5.28
CA VAL A 102 -56.19 24.35 -5.02
C VAL A 102 -55.77 25.31 -3.92
N GLU A 103 -55.56 24.77 -2.71
CA GLU A 103 -54.78 25.44 -1.68
C GLU A 103 -53.44 25.84 -2.30
N ILE A 104 -53.26 27.14 -2.52
CA ILE A 104 -51.96 27.71 -2.81
C ILE A 104 -51.14 27.52 -1.54
N ILE A 105 -50.35 26.44 -1.50
CA ILE A 105 -49.23 26.36 -0.57
C ILE A 105 -48.34 27.55 -0.90
N GLU A 106 -48.26 28.53 0.02
CA GLU A 106 -47.39 29.69 -0.11
C GLU A 106 -45.96 29.20 -0.45
N PRO A 107 -45.40 29.53 -1.63
CA PRO A 107 -44.04 29.12 -2.00
C PRO A 107 -42.98 29.60 -1.01
N SER A 108 -43.31 30.59 -0.17
CA SER A 108 -42.45 31.09 0.91
C SER A 108 -42.17 30.06 2.02
N LYS A 109 -43.09 29.15 2.33
CA LYS A 109 -42.90 28.19 3.44
C LYS A 109 -41.98 27.03 3.03
N ALA A 110 -42.16 26.52 1.81
CA ALA A 110 -41.30 25.48 1.25
C ALA A 110 -39.85 25.96 1.08
N LEU A 111 -39.65 27.21 0.64
CA LEU A 111 -38.30 27.81 0.53
C LEU A 111 -37.63 27.99 1.90
N ALA A 112 -38.39 28.34 2.95
CA ALA A 112 -37.85 28.47 4.30
C ALA A 112 -37.42 27.11 4.89
N GLU A 113 -38.17 26.04 4.63
CA GLU A 113 -37.81 24.68 5.06
C GLU A 113 -36.56 24.16 4.35
N ILE A 114 -36.44 24.41 3.04
CA ILE A 114 -35.23 24.07 2.27
C ILE A 114 -34.01 24.84 2.80
N GLN A 115 -34.16 26.13 3.11
CA GLN A 115 -33.06 26.93 3.65
C GLN A 115 -32.56 26.38 4.99
N ASN A 116 -33.47 26.04 5.90
CA ASN A 116 -33.10 25.43 7.19
C ASN A 116 -32.36 24.09 6.99
N MET A 117 -32.82 23.26 6.05
CA MET A 117 -32.16 22.00 5.73
C MET A 117 -30.75 22.20 5.16
N VAL A 118 -30.57 23.21 4.31
CA VAL A 118 -29.25 23.58 3.78
C VAL A 118 -28.33 24.05 4.90
N ASP A 119 -28.82 24.91 5.80
CA ASP A 119 -28.04 25.41 6.93
C ASP A 119 -27.63 24.29 7.89
N ASP A 120 -28.53 23.33 8.16
CA ASP A 120 -28.23 22.14 8.97
C ASP A 120 -27.13 21.27 8.32
N ARG A 121 -27.20 21.04 7.00
CA ARG A 121 -26.18 20.29 6.26
C ARG A 121 -24.84 21.00 6.20
N VAL A 122 -24.85 22.32 6.02
CA VAL A 122 -23.61 23.13 6.06
C VAL A 122 -22.97 23.03 7.42
N LYS A 123 -23.76 23.05 8.50
CA LYS A 123 -23.26 22.91 9.87
C LYS A 123 -22.68 21.52 10.13
N GLU A 124 -23.35 20.45 9.70
CA GLU A 124 -22.84 19.07 9.78
C GLU A 124 -21.49 18.94 9.07
N VAL A 125 -21.39 19.46 7.84
CA VAL A 125 -20.12 19.47 7.09
C VAL A 125 -19.04 20.30 7.80
N GLN A 126 -19.41 21.42 8.43
CA GLN A 126 -18.48 22.25 9.18
C GLN A 126 -17.93 21.51 10.41
N ASP A 127 -18.78 20.76 11.10
CA ASP A 127 -18.40 19.94 12.26
C ASP A 127 -17.47 18.79 11.82
N ASP A 128 -17.80 18.10 10.72
CA ASP A 128 -16.95 17.04 10.15
C ASP A 128 -15.57 17.57 9.72
N VAL A 129 -15.52 18.77 9.11
CA VAL A 129 -14.25 19.42 8.73
C VAL A 129 -13.43 19.77 9.97
N ALA A 130 -14.06 20.21 11.06
CA ALA A 130 -13.37 20.47 12.31
C ALA A 130 -12.80 19.18 12.94
N GLU A 131 -13.55 18.08 12.89
CA GLU A 131 -13.07 16.78 13.35
C GLU A 131 -11.89 16.28 12.49
N LEU A 132 -11.99 16.39 11.16
CA LEU A 132 -10.91 16.05 10.23
C LEU A 132 -9.65 16.88 10.48
N ALA A 133 -9.79 18.17 10.79
CA ALA A 133 -8.66 19.03 11.12
C ALA A 133 -7.97 18.59 12.41
N LYS A 134 -8.75 18.21 13.44
CA LYS A 134 -8.22 17.66 14.69
C LYS A 134 -7.50 16.33 14.47
N TRP A 135 -8.13 15.41 13.74
CA TRP A 135 -7.54 14.12 13.42
C TRP A 135 -6.22 14.29 12.64
N ARG A 136 -6.20 15.18 11.64
CA ARG A 136 -4.97 15.51 10.91
C ARG A 136 -3.87 16.02 11.85
N SER A 137 -4.19 16.95 12.75
CA SER A 137 -3.21 17.46 13.71
C SER A 137 -2.64 16.37 14.63
N GLN A 138 -3.45 15.37 14.98
CA GLN A 138 -3.00 14.23 15.78
C GLN A 138 -2.07 13.32 14.98
N VAL A 139 -2.43 13.00 13.73
CA VAL A 139 -1.59 12.20 12.83
C VAL A 139 -0.25 12.90 12.56
N ASP A 140 -0.25 14.22 12.35
CA ASP A 140 0.99 15.00 12.17
C ASP A 140 1.88 14.95 13.42
N ALA A 141 1.30 14.99 14.62
CA ALA A 141 2.04 14.85 15.87
C ALA A 141 2.61 13.43 16.06
N ASP A 142 1.81 12.40 15.77
CA ASP A 142 2.25 11.00 15.84
C ASP A 142 3.36 10.72 14.82
N LEU A 143 3.27 11.28 13.61
CA LEU A 143 4.29 11.17 12.57
C LEU A 143 5.60 11.81 13.02
N GLN A 144 5.55 13.01 13.61
CA GLN A 144 6.74 13.67 14.17
C GLN A 144 7.36 12.86 15.32
N GLY A 145 6.53 12.25 16.17
CA GLY A 145 6.98 11.34 17.21
C GLY A 145 7.73 10.13 16.65
N LEU A 146 7.14 9.48 15.64
CA LEU A 146 7.73 8.32 14.98
C LEU A 146 9.04 8.68 14.26
N GLU A 147 9.11 9.83 13.60
CA GLU A 147 10.36 10.32 12.99
C GLU A 147 11.48 10.51 14.02
N ALA A 148 11.14 11.05 15.20
CA ALA A 148 12.08 11.20 16.30
C ALA A 148 12.57 9.85 16.84
N GLU A 149 11.66 8.90 17.07
CA GLU A 149 12.01 7.54 17.51
C GLU A 149 12.90 6.81 16.50
N VAL A 150 12.58 6.90 15.19
CA VAL A 150 13.41 6.30 14.14
C VAL A 150 14.81 6.91 14.12
N LYS A 151 14.93 8.22 14.34
CA LYS A 151 16.22 8.91 14.44
C LYS A 151 17.02 8.44 15.66
N ASP A 152 16.35 8.25 16.80
CA ASP A 152 16.97 7.72 18.01
C ASP A 152 17.46 6.27 17.83
N ILE A 153 16.60 5.39 17.29
CA ILE A 153 16.97 4.00 16.95
C ILE A 153 18.19 3.96 16.04
N LYS A 154 18.25 4.85 15.04
CA LYS A 154 19.41 4.96 14.13
C LYS A 154 20.68 5.37 14.89
N SER A 155 20.57 6.28 15.86
CA SER A 155 21.68 6.69 16.72
C SER A 155 22.16 5.54 17.60
N MET A 156 21.24 4.87 18.30
CA MET A 156 21.54 3.70 19.14
C MET A 156 22.21 2.57 18.34
N LEU A 157 21.72 2.29 17.13
CA LEU A 157 22.30 1.26 16.26
C LEU A 157 23.72 1.62 15.84
N LYS A 158 23.99 2.90 15.58
CA LYS A 158 25.34 3.39 15.24
C LYS A 158 26.27 3.22 16.43
N GLN A 159 25.86 3.68 17.62
CA GLN A 159 26.63 3.54 18.84
C GLN A 159 26.94 2.07 19.15
N ARG A 160 25.93 1.19 19.07
CA ARG A 160 26.13 -0.25 19.31
C ARG A 160 27.12 -0.87 18.31
N ARG A 161 27.06 -0.48 17.04
CA ARG A 161 28.02 -0.94 16.03
C ARG A 161 29.45 -0.50 16.36
N GLU A 162 29.62 0.73 16.81
CA GLU A 162 30.94 1.26 17.22
C GLU A 162 31.47 0.54 18.47
N GLU A 163 30.60 0.25 19.44
CA GLU A 163 30.93 -0.53 20.64
C GLU A 163 31.33 -1.97 20.29
N ASP A 164 30.54 -2.66 19.45
CA ASP A 164 30.82 -4.02 19.01
C ASP A 164 32.13 -4.08 18.20
N GLN A 165 32.35 -3.13 17.28
CA GLN A 165 33.62 -3.01 16.54
C GLN A 165 34.81 -2.80 17.48
N SER A 166 34.66 -1.94 18.49
CA SER A 166 35.69 -1.70 19.50
C SER A 166 35.99 -2.95 20.32
N ARG A 167 34.95 -3.74 20.66
CA ARG A 167 35.13 -5.03 21.34
C ARG A 167 35.90 -6.01 20.45
N PHE A 168 35.53 -6.14 19.17
CA PHE A 168 36.26 -7.01 18.23
C PHE A 168 37.73 -6.62 18.10
N GLN A 169 38.04 -5.33 18.04
CA GLN A 169 39.43 -4.85 18.00
C GLN A 169 40.21 -5.23 19.28
N ARG A 170 39.59 -5.11 20.46
CA ARG A 170 40.21 -5.56 21.72
C ARG A 170 40.42 -7.07 21.75
N TYR A 171 39.46 -7.85 21.25
CA TYR A 171 39.61 -9.30 21.14
C TYR A 171 40.75 -9.70 20.19
N ASP A 172 40.86 -9.04 19.04
CA ASP A 172 41.95 -9.28 18.09
C ASP A 172 43.32 -8.93 18.68
N GLN A 173 43.42 -7.78 19.36
CA GLN A 173 44.64 -7.39 20.07
C GLN A 173 45.01 -8.42 21.14
N HIS A 174 44.07 -8.82 22.00
CA HIS A 174 44.31 -9.83 23.03
C HIS A 174 44.72 -11.18 22.43
N LEU A 175 44.10 -11.59 21.31
CA LEU A 175 44.48 -12.83 20.62
C LEU A 175 45.91 -12.74 20.05
N SER A 176 46.31 -11.58 19.53
CA SER A 176 47.68 -11.33 19.09
C SER A 176 48.68 -11.37 20.25
N GLU A 177 48.33 -10.77 21.40
CA GLU A 177 49.16 -10.81 22.62
C GLU A 177 49.34 -12.26 23.11
N VAL A 178 48.24 -13.01 23.23
CA VAL A 178 48.27 -14.43 23.59
C VAL A 178 49.10 -15.25 22.59
N LYS A 179 49.06 -14.92 21.29
CA LYS A 179 49.91 -15.59 20.28
C LYS A 179 51.39 -15.34 20.52
N VAL A 180 51.77 -14.12 20.91
CA VAL A 180 53.16 -13.79 21.27
C VAL A 180 53.58 -14.54 22.52
N GLU A 181 52.75 -14.57 23.56
CA GLU A 181 53.00 -15.31 24.80
C GLU A 181 53.13 -16.82 24.55
N LEU A 182 52.23 -17.39 23.75
CA LEU A 182 52.26 -18.80 23.38
C LEU A 182 53.57 -19.15 22.65
N LYS A 183 54.04 -18.26 21.77
CA LYS A 183 55.32 -18.43 21.08
C LYS A 183 56.50 -18.36 22.03
N ALA A 184 56.51 -17.41 22.97
CA ALA A 184 57.54 -17.31 24.00
C ALA A 184 57.56 -18.58 24.87
N MET A 185 56.40 -19.07 25.28
CA MET A 185 56.27 -20.32 26.02
C MET A 185 56.77 -21.52 25.21
N GLN A 186 56.45 -21.58 23.91
CA GLN A 186 56.96 -22.60 23.00
C GLN A 186 58.50 -22.58 22.94
N GLU A 187 59.12 -21.40 22.85
CA GLU A 187 60.58 -21.27 22.87
C GLU A 187 61.18 -21.73 24.21
N VAL A 188 60.54 -21.40 25.33
CA VAL A 188 60.95 -21.87 26.66
C VAL A 188 60.85 -23.39 26.74
N PHE A 189 59.78 -24.01 26.26
CA PHE A 189 59.68 -25.48 26.21
C PHE A 189 60.74 -26.11 25.31
N GLN A 190 61.00 -25.52 24.14
CA GLN A 190 62.02 -26.00 23.21
C GLN A 190 63.44 -25.95 23.80
N LYS A 191 63.76 -24.93 24.59
CA LYS A 191 65.07 -24.80 25.26
C LYS A 191 65.16 -25.57 26.58
N GLY A 192 64.08 -25.55 27.35
CA GLY A 192 64.01 -26.13 28.70
C GLY A 192 63.96 -27.66 28.70
N LEU A 193 63.24 -28.29 27.76
CA LEU A 193 63.18 -29.76 27.70
C LEU A 193 64.57 -30.40 27.51
N PRO A 194 65.42 -29.93 26.57
CA PRO A 194 66.80 -30.41 26.46
C PRO A 194 67.65 -30.17 27.71
N GLU A 195 67.57 -28.99 28.33
CA GLU A 195 68.34 -28.69 29.56
C GLU A 195 67.92 -29.57 30.74
N PHE A 196 66.61 -29.73 30.94
CA PHE A 196 66.06 -30.60 31.98
C PHE A 196 66.49 -32.06 31.75
N THR A 197 66.45 -32.52 30.49
CA THR A 197 66.91 -33.86 30.11
C THR A 197 68.40 -34.05 30.39
N LYS A 198 69.25 -33.05 30.05
CA LYS A 198 70.68 -33.05 30.39
C LYS A 198 70.91 -33.11 31.89
N GLY A 199 70.18 -32.30 32.67
CA GLY A 199 70.27 -32.29 34.14
C GLY A 199 69.92 -33.64 34.77
N ILE A 200 68.84 -34.30 34.33
CA ILE A 200 68.50 -35.66 34.78
C ILE A 200 69.60 -36.66 34.42
N GLN A 201 70.16 -36.58 33.20
CA GLN A 201 71.24 -37.47 32.78
C GLN A 201 72.52 -37.27 33.62
N GLU A 202 72.86 -36.03 33.97
CA GLU A 202 73.99 -35.71 34.83
C GLU A 202 73.77 -36.20 36.27
N LEU A 203 72.59 -35.96 36.87
CA LEU A 203 72.24 -36.52 38.18
C LEU A 203 72.32 -38.04 38.17
N SER A 204 71.78 -38.69 37.14
CA SER A 204 71.85 -40.14 36.98
C SER A 204 73.30 -40.65 36.96
N ARG A 205 74.23 -39.92 36.31
CA ARG A 205 75.66 -40.26 36.29
C ARG A 205 76.33 -40.06 37.66
N ILE A 206 76.01 -38.98 38.38
CA ILE A 206 76.55 -38.72 39.72
C ILE A 206 76.10 -39.80 40.70
N VAL A 207 74.81 -40.15 40.69
CA VAL A 207 74.25 -41.22 41.54
C VAL A 207 74.90 -42.57 41.21
N LYS A 208 75.14 -42.87 39.93
CA LYS A 208 75.86 -44.10 39.53
C LYS A 208 77.33 -44.12 39.98
N LYS A 209 77.99 -42.97 40.12
CA LYS A 209 79.37 -42.87 40.62
C LYS A 209 79.50 -43.01 42.14
N GLN A 210 78.42 -42.76 42.89
CA GLN A 210 78.40 -42.88 44.36
C GLN A 210 77.99 -44.28 44.86
N LYS A 211 77.54 -45.16 43.97
CA LYS A 211 77.38 -46.60 44.25
C LYS A 211 78.61 -47.35 43.81
#